data_AF-A0A938A5Z2-F1
#
_entry.id   AF-A0A938A5Z2-F1
#
_cell.length_a   1.000
_cell.length_b   1.000
_cell.length_c   1.000
_cell.angle_alpha   90.00
_cell.angle_beta   90.00
_cell.angle_gamma   90.00
#
_symmetry.space_group_name_H-M   'P 1'
#
loop_
_entity.id
_entity.type
_entity.pdbx_description
1 polymer ?
#
loop_
_entity_poly.entity_id
_entity_poly.type
_entity_poly.pdbx_seq_one_letter_code
_entity_poly.pdbx_strand_id
1 'polypeptide(L)'
;MRARQQAAPDMRQALDVERPSRLLVVRRVAELQQFDVHVSPHRYMSINLWYVICPTTETPAMPPSKEHTARSRQAILDGAGRLFRARGYETTSIDDVTAAAGLTRGTFYAHFESKEALLSEVLRANYGLVRMMRGRKARDPQGLRREAWRILRDYLAPAHIAEVGPGCTLAALSGDAARAGPEARAAYAETLASLVAEFERSLPRKGATADPAALAAIVSVGAVILARACADRPAVSGRLLRAAGRAMAAELESIKPPSSPARRRRD
;
A
#
# COMPACT_ATOMS: atom_id res chain seq x y z
N MET A 1 43.39 -57.46 -43.53
CA MET A 1 43.40 -56.18 -42.80
C MET A 1 42.69 -56.40 -41.46
N ARG A 2 43.40 -56.61 -40.33
CA ARG A 2 43.58 -55.61 -39.24
C ARG A 2 42.37 -54.66 -39.13
N ALA A 3 41.60 -54.57 -38.03
CA ALA A 3 41.99 -54.60 -36.63
C ALA A 3 40.83 -55.06 -35.70
N ARG A 4 41.21 -55.67 -34.57
CA ARG A 4 40.39 -55.93 -33.37
C ARG A 4 40.31 -54.66 -32.51
N GLN A 5 39.21 -54.48 -31.77
CA GLN A 5 39.11 -53.84 -30.44
C GLN A 5 37.64 -53.94 -30.00
N GLN A 6 37.19 -54.95 -29.26
CA GLN A 6 37.32 -55.17 -27.80
C GLN A 6 36.89 -53.97 -26.93
N ALA A 7 35.87 -54.27 -26.11
CA ALA A 7 35.15 -53.40 -25.20
C ALA A 7 36.05 -52.72 -24.15
N ALA A 8 35.74 -51.45 -23.85
CA ALA A 8 36.39 -50.70 -22.79
C ALA A 8 35.77 -51.06 -21.41
N PRO A 9 36.60 -51.35 -20.39
CA PRO A 9 36.14 -51.64 -19.04
C PRO A 9 35.88 -50.38 -18.18
N ASP A 10 35.06 -50.60 -17.16
CA ASP A 10 34.56 -49.67 -16.14
C ASP A 10 35.68 -48.89 -15.41
N MET A 11 35.65 -47.56 -15.52
CA MET A 11 36.71 -46.63 -15.09
C MET A 11 36.53 -46.16 -13.64
N ARG A 12 36.09 -47.05 -12.74
CA ARG A 12 35.97 -46.79 -11.29
C ARG A 12 37.05 -47.46 -10.44
N GLN A 13 38.01 -48.14 -11.04
CA GLN A 13 39.11 -48.78 -10.31
C GLN A 13 40.44 -48.62 -11.08
N ALA A 14 41.12 -47.48 -10.94
CA ALA A 14 42.58 -47.33 -11.13
C ALA A 14 43.01 -45.85 -11.08
N LEU A 15 42.90 -45.19 -9.92
CA LEU A 15 43.67 -43.97 -9.64
C LEU A 15 43.95 -43.90 -8.13
N ASP A 16 44.70 -44.90 -7.65
CA ASP A 16 45.43 -44.80 -6.39
C ASP A 16 46.93 -44.88 -6.74
N VAL A 17 47.48 -43.73 -7.14
CA VAL A 17 48.92 -43.51 -7.31
C VAL A 17 49.22 -42.06 -6.87
N GLU A 18 49.75 -41.96 -5.65
CA GLU A 18 50.64 -40.93 -5.11
C GLU A 18 50.34 -39.45 -5.43
N ARG A 19 49.68 -38.77 -4.47
CA ARG A 19 49.52 -37.32 -4.44
C ARG A 19 50.88 -36.63 -4.19
N PRO A 20 51.39 -35.78 -5.09
CA PRO A 20 52.48 -34.89 -4.75
C PRO A 20 51.98 -33.80 -3.78
N SER A 21 52.77 -33.53 -2.75
CA SER A 21 52.51 -32.50 -1.74
C SER A 21 52.21 -31.14 -2.40
N ARG A 22 51.14 -30.47 -1.94
CA ARG A 22 50.66 -29.15 -2.43
C ARG A 22 51.75 -28.06 -2.59
N LEU A 23 52.88 -28.21 -1.91
CA LEU A 23 54.04 -27.32 -2.00
C LEU A 23 54.76 -27.32 -3.36
N LEU A 24 54.75 -28.44 -4.10
CA LEU A 24 55.46 -28.55 -5.38
C LEU A 24 54.77 -27.80 -6.53
N VAL A 25 53.44 -27.69 -6.50
CA VAL A 25 52.65 -26.95 -7.50
C VAL A 25 52.81 -25.44 -7.30
N VAL A 26 52.88 -24.98 -6.04
CA VAL A 26 53.03 -23.55 -5.70
C VAL A 26 54.40 -23.02 -6.14
N ARG A 27 55.48 -23.81 -5.99
CA ARG A 27 56.84 -23.41 -6.41
C ARG A 27 56.95 -23.19 -7.93
N ARG A 28 56.25 -23.98 -8.74
CA ARG A 28 56.34 -23.92 -10.21
C ARG A 28 55.60 -22.72 -10.81
N VAL A 29 54.62 -22.16 -10.11
CA VAL A 29 53.87 -20.97 -10.54
C VAL A 29 54.59 -19.68 -10.14
N ALA A 30 55.34 -19.69 -9.03
CA ALA A 30 56.10 -18.53 -8.58
C ALA A 30 57.31 -18.18 -9.46
N GLU A 31 57.95 -19.17 -10.10
CA GLU A 31 59.12 -18.95 -10.97
C GLU A 31 58.79 -18.31 -12.33
N LEU A 32 57.52 -18.27 -12.75
CA LEU A 32 57.11 -17.79 -14.09
C LEU A 32 56.63 -16.32 -14.15
N GLN A 33 56.64 -15.58 -13.04
CA GLN A 33 56.01 -14.24 -13.00
C GLN A 33 56.91 -13.08 -12.54
N GLN A 34 58.22 -13.28 -12.31
CA GLN A 34 59.20 -12.20 -12.04
C GLN A 34 58.68 -11.05 -11.14
N PHE A 35 57.97 -11.36 -10.05
CA PHE A 35 57.60 -10.36 -9.05
C PHE A 35 58.64 -10.36 -7.93
N ASP A 36 59.38 -9.27 -7.81
CA ASP A 36 60.33 -9.04 -6.72
C ASP A 36 59.55 -8.59 -5.48
N VAL A 37 59.25 -9.53 -4.58
CA VAL A 37 58.50 -9.26 -3.35
C VAL A 37 59.49 -9.26 -2.19
N HIS A 38 59.89 -8.06 -1.76
CA HIS A 38 60.74 -7.87 -0.58
C HIS A 38 59.93 -8.17 0.70
N VAL A 39 60.27 -9.26 1.40
CA VAL A 39 59.57 -9.71 2.61
C VAL A 39 60.32 -9.21 3.86
N SER A 40 59.73 -8.24 4.57
CA SER A 40 60.17 -7.86 5.93
C SER A 40 59.45 -8.71 7.00
N PRO A 41 60.08 -9.05 8.15
CA PRO A 41 59.69 -10.24 8.94
C PRO A 41 58.57 -10.05 9.97
N HIS A 42 57.88 -8.90 10.03
CA HIS A 42 56.91 -8.65 11.10
C HIS A 42 55.66 -7.93 10.61
N ARG A 43 54.67 -8.69 10.13
CA ARG A 43 53.24 -8.54 10.46
C ARG A 43 52.40 -9.57 9.71
N TYR A 44 51.95 -10.57 10.46
CA TYR A 44 50.78 -11.36 10.11
C TYR A 44 49.57 -10.43 9.91
N MET A 45 48.96 -10.43 8.74
CA MET A 45 47.53 -10.13 8.62
C MET A 45 46.95 -10.94 7.46
N SER A 46 46.31 -12.04 7.85
CA SER A 46 45.32 -12.86 7.17
C SER A 46 44.66 -12.24 5.93
N ILE A 47 45.33 -12.34 4.77
CA ILE A 47 44.65 -12.36 3.47
C ILE A 47 44.03 -13.75 3.35
N ASN A 48 42.75 -13.85 3.73
CA ASN A 48 42.03 -15.11 3.69
C ASN A 48 41.94 -15.61 2.24
N LEU A 49 42.39 -16.85 2.11
CA LEU A 49 42.40 -17.78 0.99
C LEU A 49 40.96 -18.11 0.46
N TRP A 50 40.07 -17.11 0.37
CA TRP A 50 38.68 -17.28 -0.06
C TRP A 50 38.51 -17.19 -1.59
N TYR A 51 39.48 -16.57 -2.29
CA TYR A 51 39.37 -16.26 -3.71
C TYR A 51 39.61 -17.44 -4.66
N VAL A 52 39.94 -18.63 -4.15
CA VAL A 52 40.42 -19.76 -4.98
C VAL A 52 39.35 -20.85 -5.22
N ILE A 53 38.17 -20.79 -4.58
CA ILE A 53 37.23 -21.94 -4.56
C ILE A 53 35.84 -21.69 -5.19
N CYS A 54 35.40 -20.46 -5.46
CA CYS A 54 34.02 -20.22 -5.92
C CYS A 54 33.94 -19.73 -7.38
N PRO A 55 33.54 -20.57 -8.36
CA PRO A 55 33.26 -20.14 -9.71
C PRO A 55 31.78 -19.74 -9.81
N THR A 56 31.36 -18.72 -9.07
CA THR A 56 30.10 -18.00 -9.37
C THR A 56 30.37 -16.52 -9.23
N THR A 57 30.46 -15.83 -10.36
CA THR A 57 30.42 -14.38 -10.44
C THR A 57 28.99 -13.92 -10.15
N GLU A 58 28.52 -14.04 -8.92
CA GLU A 58 27.42 -13.21 -8.47
C GLU A 58 28.01 -11.86 -8.07
N THR A 59 27.95 -10.91 -9.01
CA THR A 59 28.21 -9.50 -8.71
C THR A 59 27.27 -9.12 -7.56
N PRO A 60 27.77 -8.56 -6.44
CA PRO A 60 26.87 -8.12 -5.37
C PRO A 60 25.91 -7.08 -5.95
N ALA A 61 24.62 -7.44 -6.01
CA ALA A 61 23.59 -6.57 -6.56
C ALA A 61 23.62 -5.23 -5.82
N MET A 62 23.80 -4.12 -6.56
CA MET A 62 23.71 -2.80 -5.96
C MET A 62 22.37 -2.66 -5.21
N PRO A 63 22.36 -2.05 -4.02
CA PRO A 63 21.12 -1.81 -3.31
C PRO A 63 20.17 -1.00 -4.21
N PRO A 64 18.86 -1.35 -4.23
CA PRO A 64 17.89 -0.66 -5.08
C PRO A 64 17.90 0.84 -4.79
N SER A 65 17.73 1.65 -5.84
CA SER A 65 17.68 3.09 -5.69
C SER A 65 16.54 3.50 -4.74
N LYS A 66 16.69 4.64 -4.04
CA LYS A 66 15.64 5.16 -3.16
C LYS A 66 14.30 5.31 -3.89
N GLU A 67 14.34 5.69 -5.16
CA GLU A 67 13.16 5.83 -5.99
C GLU A 67 12.49 4.47 -6.29
N HIS A 68 13.27 3.44 -6.58
CA HIS A 68 12.75 2.08 -6.80
C HIS A 68 12.09 1.55 -5.52
N THR A 69 12.76 1.69 -4.37
CA THR A 69 12.25 1.31 -3.04
C THR A 69 10.92 2.01 -2.73
N ALA A 70 10.83 3.32 -2.97
CA ALA A 70 9.59 4.08 -2.76
C ALA A 70 8.46 3.63 -3.70
N ARG A 71 8.78 3.36 -4.98
CA ARG A 71 7.82 2.90 -5.99
C ARG A 71 7.26 1.52 -5.63
N SER A 72 8.12 0.58 -5.22
CA SER A 72 7.71 -0.77 -4.81
C SER A 72 6.82 -0.72 -3.58
N ARG A 73 7.19 0.09 -2.58
CA ARG A 73 6.35 0.31 -1.40
C ARG A 73 4.98 0.86 -1.75
N GLN A 74 4.92 1.88 -2.61
CA GLN A 74 3.66 2.49 -3.03
C GLN A 74 2.80 1.52 -3.85
N ALA A 75 3.41 0.70 -4.71
CA ALA A 75 2.70 -0.33 -5.48
C ALA A 75 2.02 -1.36 -4.56
N ILE A 76 2.71 -1.80 -3.49
CA ILE A 76 2.13 -2.68 -2.47
C ILE A 76 0.97 -1.99 -1.76
N LEU A 77 1.15 -0.73 -1.33
CA LEU A 77 0.11 0.03 -0.62
C LEU A 77 -1.16 0.19 -1.47
N ASP A 78 -1.01 0.56 -2.75
CA ASP A 78 -2.13 0.73 -3.66
C ASP A 78 -2.80 -0.60 -4.03
N GLY A 79 -2.01 -1.66 -4.22
CA GLY A 79 -2.52 -3.03 -4.44
C GLY A 79 -3.35 -3.53 -3.26
N ALA A 80 -2.79 -3.42 -2.05
CA ALA A 80 -3.46 -3.75 -0.81
C ALA A 80 -4.73 -2.93 -0.60
N GLY A 81 -4.64 -1.60 -0.78
CA GLY A 81 -5.79 -0.71 -0.62
C GLY A 81 -6.96 -1.10 -1.53
N ARG A 82 -6.68 -1.44 -2.80
CA ARG A 82 -7.73 -1.92 -3.72
C ARG A 82 -8.33 -3.25 -3.27
N LEU A 83 -7.48 -4.23 -2.91
CA LEU A 83 -7.93 -5.58 -2.53
C LEU A 83 -8.72 -5.57 -1.22
N PHE A 84 -8.19 -4.91 -0.18
CA PHE A 84 -8.86 -4.80 1.11
C PHE A 84 -10.25 -4.18 0.97
N ARG A 85 -10.40 -3.11 0.16
CA ARG A 85 -11.72 -2.54 -0.06
C ARG A 85 -12.65 -3.45 -0.86
N ALA A 86 -12.13 -4.17 -1.85
CA ALA A 86 -12.93 -5.00 -2.73
C ALA A 86 -13.39 -6.32 -2.09
N ARG A 87 -12.56 -6.94 -1.25
CA ARG A 87 -12.78 -8.31 -0.73
C ARG A 87 -12.77 -8.40 0.80
N GLY A 88 -12.31 -7.35 1.48
CA GLY A 88 -12.05 -7.33 2.92
C GLY A 88 -10.59 -7.62 3.26
N TYR A 89 -10.18 -7.22 4.47
CA TYR A 89 -8.81 -7.44 4.97
C TYR A 89 -8.51 -8.92 5.26
N GLU A 90 -9.45 -9.63 5.87
CA GLU A 90 -9.22 -11.01 6.31
C GLU A 90 -9.07 -12.00 5.15
N THR A 91 -9.84 -11.80 4.09
CA THR A 91 -9.85 -12.67 2.90
C THR A 91 -8.68 -12.38 1.95
N THR A 92 -7.92 -11.31 2.18
CA THR A 92 -6.79 -10.93 1.35
C THR A 92 -5.48 -11.42 1.98
N SER A 93 -4.71 -12.21 1.24
CA SER A 93 -3.38 -12.69 1.66
C SER A 93 -2.26 -11.71 1.25
N ILE A 94 -1.07 -11.87 1.85
CA ILE A 94 0.13 -11.13 1.41
C ILE A 94 0.48 -11.48 -0.04
N ASP A 95 0.28 -12.74 -0.43
CA ASP A 95 0.61 -13.21 -1.77
C ASP A 95 -0.31 -12.57 -2.83
N ASP A 96 -1.60 -12.41 -2.52
CA ASP A 96 -2.54 -11.65 -3.37
C ASP A 96 -2.08 -10.20 -3.56
N VAL A 97 -1.63 -9.55 -2.49
CA VAL A 97 -1.16 -8.16 -2.51
C VAL A 97 0.09 -8.04 -3.38
N THR A 98 1.07 -8.92 -3.18
CA THR A 98 2.31 -8.88 -3.95
C THR A 98 2.09 -9.23 -5.42
N ALA A 99 1.22 -10.20 -5.70
CA ALA A 99 0.81 -10.53 -7.06
C ALA A 99 0.13 -9.33 -7.75
N ALA A 100 -0.79 -8.65 -7.05
CA ALA A 100 -1.46 -7.45 -7.55
C ALA A 100 -0.52 -6.26 -7.73
N ALA A 101 0.62 -6.24 -7.03
CA ALA A 101 1.68 -5.25 -7.17
C ALA A 101 2.75 -5.63 -8.21
N GLY A 102 2.74 -6.86 -8.74
CA GLY A 102 3.79 -7.37 -9.62
C GLY A 102 5.13 -7.58 -8.91
N LEU A 103 5.11 -7.86 -7.61
CA LEU A 103 6.27 -7.97 -6.73
C LEU A 103 6.32 -9.33 -6.04
N THR A 104 7.46 -9.60 -5.39
CA THR A 104 7.64 -10.85 -4.64
C THR A 104 7.24 -10.68 -3.17
N ARG A 105 6.97 -11.81 -2.50
CA ARG A 105 6.75 -11.85 -1.05
C ARG A 105 7.95 -11.30 -0.26
N GLY A 106 9.18 -11.48 -0.74
CA GLY A 106 10.37 -10.90 -0.11
C GLY A 106 10.35 -9.37 -0.12
N THR A 107 9.89 -8.76 -1.21
CA THR A 107 9.74 -7.30 -1.33
C THR A 107 8.71 -6.75 -0.33
N PHE A 108 7.66 -7.51 0.00
CA PHE A 108 6.70 -7.11 1.02
C PHE A 108 7.36 -6.90 2.38
N TYR A 109 8.07 -7.91 2.87
CA TYR A 109 8.71 -7.88 4.20
C TYR A 109 9.89 -6.89 4.27
N ALA A 110 10.41 -6.43 3.13
CA ALA A 110 11.38 -5.33 3.08
C ALA A 110 10.74 -3.96 3.38
N HIS A 111 9.41 -3.83 3.28
CA HIS A 111 8.69 -2.55 3.44
C HIS A 111 7.70 -2.52 4.59
N PHE A 112 7.10 -3.67 4.93
CA PHE A 112 6.04 -3.78 5.92
C PHE A 112 6.35 -4.95 6.86
N GLU A 113 6.26 -4.70 8.16
CA GLU A 113 6.54 -5.71 9.19
C GLU A 113 5.47 -6.82 9.21
N SER A 114 4.22 -6.47 8.90
CA SER A 114 3.10 -7.40 8.90
C SER A 114 1.97 -6.96 7.97
N LYS A 115 1.03 -7.87 7.69
CA LYS A 115 -0.22 -7.56 6.96
C LYS A 115 -1.04 -6.50 7.71
N GLU A 116 -0.98 -6.49 9.03
CA GLU A 116 -1.69 -5.54 9.88
C GLU A 116 -1.06 -4.15 9.85
N ALA A 117 0.27 -4.05 9.86
CA ALA A 117 0.97 -2.78 9.66
C ALA A 117 0.59 -2.15 8.31
N LEU A 118 0.49 -2.98 7.26
CA LEU A 118 -0.03 -2.55 5.96
C LEU A 118 -1.48 -2.06 6.02
N LEU A 119 -2.36 -2.71 6.80
CA LEU A 119 -3.75 -2.25 7.00
C LEU A 119 -3.79 -0.84 7.61
N SER A 120 -3.01 -0.61 8.67
CA SER A 120 -2.91 0.70 9.31
C SER A 120 -2.50 1.80 8.32
N GLU A 121 -1.54 1.49 7.45
CA GLU A 121 -1.11 2.40 6.37
C GLU A 121 -2.19 2.64 5.32
N VAL A 122 -2.89 1.59 4.88
CA VAL A 122 -4.00 1.70 3.92
C VAL A 122 -5.12 2.60 4.46
N LEU A 123 -5.41 2.51 5.76
CA LEU A 123 -6.38 3.37 6.42
C LEU A 123 -5.92 4.83 6.39
N ARG A 124 -4.66 5.10 6.76
CA ARG A 124 -4.03 6.44 6.74
C ARG A 124 -3.84 7.01 5.34
N ALA A 125 -3.88 6.20 4.28
CA ALA A 125 -3.87 6.69 2.90
C ALA A 125 -5.14 7.47 2.50
N ASN A 126 -6.17 7.51 3.36
CA ASN A 126 -7.33 8.40 3.24
C ASN A 126 -8.18 8.22 1.95
N TYR A 127 -8.22 7.02 1.37
CA TYR A 127 -8.95 6.78 0.12
C TYR A 127 -10.46 7.11 0.21
N GLY A 128 -11.04 7.46 -0.94
CA GLY A 128 -12.46 7.80 -1.08
C GLY A 128 -12.79 9.18 -0.51
N LEU A 129 -13.79 9.24 0.38
CA LEU A 129 -14.43 10.49 0.76
C LEU A 129 -13.46 11.51 1.37
N VAL A 130 -12.55 11.09 2.25
CA VAL A 130 -11.56 11.99 2.88
C VAL A 130 -10.64 12.62 1.82
N ARG A 131 -10.05 11.81 0.93
CA ARG A 131 -9.23 12.30 -0.18
C ARG A 131 -9.99 13.27 -1.09
N MET A 132 -11.25 12.95 -1.42
CA MET A 132 -12.09 13.84 -2.24
C MET A 132 -12.34 15.18 -1.55
N MET A 133 -12.65 15.17 -0.25
CA MET A 133 -12.89 16.38 0.53
C MET A 133 -11.61 17.22 0.69
N ARG A 134 -10.45 16.60 0.90
CA ARG A 134 -9.15 17.29 0.93
C ARG A 134 -8.73 17.86 -0.41
N GLY A 135 -9.15 17.26 -1.52
CA GLY A 135 -8.85 17.70 -2.88
C GLY A 135 -9.69 18.88 -3.37
N ARG A 136 -10.58 19.43 -2.52
CA ARG A 136 -11.35 20.63 -2.83
C ARG A 136 -10.46 21.83 -3.08
N LYS A 137 -10.84 22.70 -4.02
CA LYS A 137 -10.01 23.83 -4.47
C LYS A 137 -10.50 25.17 -3.94
N ALA A 138 -11.80 25.28 -3.67
CA ALA A 138 -12.37 26.48 -3.07
C ALA A 138 -11.68 26.85 -1.74
N ARG A 139 -11.57 28.15 -1.50
CA ARG A 139 -11.00 28.70 -0.26
C ARG A 139 -12.03 29.49 0.54
N ASP A 140 -13.11 29.92 -0.10
CA ASP A 140 -14.22 30.58 0.58
C ASP A 140 -15.22 29.54 1.13
N PRO A 141 -15.92 29.86 2.23
CA PRO A 141 -16.86 28.92 2.85
C PRO A 141 -17.99 28.43 1.91
N GLN A 142 -18.48 29.28 1.00
CA GLN A 142 -19.57 28.90 0.10
C GLN A 142 -19.08 27.96 -0.99
N GLY A 143 -17.89 28.20 -1.54
CA GLY A 143 -17.24 27.31 -2.50
C GLY A 143 -16.93 25.95 -1.90
N LEU A 144 -16.36 25.91 -0.69
CA LEU A 144 -16.10 24.66 0.03
C LEU A 144 -17.36 23.84 0.23
N ARG A 145 -18.47 24.51 0.57
CA ARG A 145 -19.79 23.89 0.74
C ARG A 145 -20.36 23.34 -0.57
N ARG A 146 -20.27 24.11 -1.67
CA ARG A 146 -20.72 23.65 -3.01
C ARG A 146 -19.93 22.43 -3.47
N GLU A 147 -18.62 22.45 -3.30
CA GLU A 147 -17.78 21.30 -3.67
C GLU A 147 -18.04 20.08 -2.77
N ALA A 148 -18.23 20.28 -1.46
CA ALA A 148 -18.63 19.21 -0.55
C ALA A 148 -19.95 18.56 -0.97
N TRP A 149 -20.95 19.36 -1.32
CA TRP A 149 -22.24 18.85 -1.81
C TRP A 149 -22.08 17.99 -3.06
N ARG A 150 -21.29 18.48 -4.04
CA ARG A 150 -21.01 17.72 -5.27
C ARG A 150 -20.37 16.37 -4.93
N ILE A 151 -19.34 16.38 -4.07
CA ILE A 151 -18.65 15.16 -3.64
C ILE A 151 -19.60 14.20 -2.93
N LEU A 152 -20.43 14.70 -2.01
CA LEU A 152 -21.41 13.89 -1.26
C LEU A 152 -22.45 13.25 -2.19
N ARG A 153 -22.97 14.02 -3.15
CA ARG A 153 -23.91 13.52 -4.15
C ARG A 153 -23.29 12.39 -4.98
N ASP A 154 -22.04 12.57 -5.43
CA ASP A 154 -21.32 11.57 -6.21
C ASP A 154 -20.99 10.33 -5.34
N TYR A 155 -20.67 10.53 -4.05
CA TYR A 155 -20.38 9.48 -3.08
C TYR A 155 -21.62 8.64 -2.70
N LEU A 156 -22.78 9.28 -2.62
CA LEU A 156 -24.07 8.63 -2.32
C LEU A 156 -24.81 8.19 -3.59
N ALA A 157 -24.16 8.23 -4.76
CA ALA A 157 -24.76 7.73 -6.00
C ALA A 157 -24.73 6.20 -6.04
N PRO A 158 -25.71 5.54 -6.68
CA PRO A 158 -25.71 4.08 -6.85
C PRO A 158 -24.43 3.53 -7.50
N ALA A 159 -23.79 4.30 -8.38
CA ALA A 159 -22.52 3.95 -9.01
C ALA A 159 -21.41 3.64 -7.98
N HIS A 160 -21.41 4.31 -6.82
CA HIS A 160 -20.43 4.08 -5.76
C HIS A 160 -20.56 2.69 -5.07
N ILE A 161 -21.72 2.04 -5.21
CA ILE A 161 -21.92 0.66 -4.75
C ILE A 161 -21.27 -0.32 -5.74
N ALA A 162 -21.39 -0.05 -7.04
CA ALA A 162 -20.88 -0.95 -8.10
C ALA A 162 -19.34 -0.99 -8.14
N GLU A 163 -18.68 0.14 -7.86
CA GLU A 163 -17.22 0.24 -7.88
C GLU A 163 -16.60 0.12 -6.47
N VAL A 164 -16.49 -1.10 -5.96
CA VAL A 164 -15.95 -1.35 -4.61
C VAL A 164 -14.44 -1.03 -4.52
N GLY A 165 -13.68 -1.25 -5.60
CA GLY A 165 -12.22 -1.04 -5.67
C GLY A 165 -11.73 0.40 -5.36
N PRO A 166 -12.26 1.45 -6.00
CA PRO A 166 -11.94 2.85 -5.67
C PRO A 166 -12.73 3.42 -4.48
N GLY A 167 -13.50 2.57 -3.78
CA GLY A 167 -14.38 2.96 -2.69
C GLY A 167 -13.70 3.66 -1.51
N CYS A 168 -14.50 4.19 -0.57
CA CYS A 168 -13.96 4.76 0.68
C CYS A 168 -13.52 3.66 1.65
N THR A 169 -12.33 3.80 2.23
CA THR A 169 -11.79 2.89 3.24
C THR A 169 -12.64 2.86 4.51
N LEU A 170 -13.15 4.01 4.97
CA LEU A 170 -14.04 4.07 6.13
C LEU A 170 -15.29 3.21 5.93
N ALA A 171 -15.89 3.25 4.74
CA ALA A 171 -17.05 2.42 4.45
C ALA A 171 -16.68 0.94 4.26
N ALA A 172 -15.60 0.64 3.55
CA ALA A 172 -15.26 -0.74 3.21
C ALA A 172 -14.65 -1.54 4.38
N LEU A 173 -13.90 -0.88 5.28
CA LEU A 173 -13.07 -1.54 6.29
C LEU A 173 -13.54 -1.27 7.73
N SER A 174 -14.74 -0.74 7.92
CA SER A 174 -15.29 -0.45 9.27
C SER A 174 -15.32 -1.70 10.17
N GLY A 175 -15.85 -2.82 9.66
CA GLY A 175 -15.91 -4.08 10.39
C GLY A 175 -14.53 -4.73 10.59
N ASP A 176 -13.62 -4.57 9.62
CA ASP A 176 -12.26 -5.09 9.73
C ASP A 176 -11.46 -4.31 10.78
N ALA A 177 -11.52 -2.97 10.76
CA ALA A 177 -10.90 -2.13 11.77
C ALA A 177 -11.44 -2.42 13.18
N ALA A 178 -12.75 -2.67 13.32
CA ALA A 178 -13.34 -3.05 14.61
C ALA A 178 -12.77 -4.35 15.18
N ARG A 179 -12.32 -5.29 14.33
CA ARG A 179 -11.74 -6.58 14.73
C ARG A 179 -10.21 -6.60 14.77
N ALA A 180 -9.56 -5.63 14.14
CA ALA A 180 -8.10 -5.51 14.10
C ALA A 180 -7.51 -5.11 15.47
N GLY A 181 -6.18 -5.15 15.57
CA GLY A 181 -5.41 -4.71 16.71
C GLY A 181 -5.36 -3.19 16.89
N PRO A 182 -4.67 -2.72 17.93
CA PRO A 182 -4.75 -1.34 18.39
C PRO A 182 -4.26 -0.32 17.36
N GLU A 183 -3.24 -0.66 16.56
CA GLU A 183 -2.68 0.27 15.58
C GLU A 183 -3.65 0.56 14.43
N ALA A 184 -4.28 -0.48 13.88
CA ALA A 184 -5.25 -0.34 12.79
C ALA A 184 -6.53 0.36 13.29
N ARG A 185 -6.97 0.09 14.52
CA ARG A 185 -8.08 0.82 15.16
C ARG A 185 -7.77 2.31 15.31
N ALA A 186 -6.57 2.66 15.75
CA ALA A 186 -6.12 4.05 15.85
C ALA A 186 -6.07 4.72 14.48
N ALA A 187 -5.50 4.05 13.47
CA ALA A 187 -5.45 4.53 12.09
C ALA A 187 -6.86 4.80 11.50
N TYR A 188 -7.83 3.93 11.80
CA TYR A 188 -9.22 4.13 11.41
C TYR A 188 -9.82 5.36 12.11
N ALA A 189 -9.61 5.49 13.42
CA ALA A 189 -10.10 6.62 14.21
C ALA A 189 -9.53 7.97 13.73
N GLU A 190 -8.22 8.03 13.45
CA GLU A 190 -7.54 9.20 12.86
C GLU A 190 -8.15 9.59 11.50
N THR A 191 -8.45 8.60 10.67
CA THR A 191 -9.06 8.78 9.35
C THR A 191 -10.51 9.29 9.47
N LEU A 192 -11.28 8.75 10.41
CA LEU A 192 -12.64 9.21 10.68
C LEU A 192 -12.65 10.63 11.26
N ALA A 193 -11.77 10.93 12.21
CA ALA A 193 -11.61 12.27 12.76
C ALA A 193 -11.23 13.29 11.67
N SER A 194 -10.37 12.88 10.74
CA SER A 194 -10.03 13.67 9.56
C SER A 194 -11.26 13.97 8.69
N LEU A 195 -12.15 12.99 8.47
CA LEU A 195 -13.38 13.20 7.73
C LEU A 195 -14.31 14.20 8.44
N VAL A 196 -14.49 14.04 9.75
CA VAL A 196 -15.31 14.95 10.56
C VAL A 196 -14.77 16.37 10.44
N ALA A 197 -13.45 16.56 10.58
CA ALA A 197 -12.82 17.88 10.41
C ALA A 197 -13.06 18.49 9.01
N GLU A 198 -13.10 17.68 7.95
CA GLU A 198 -13.46 18.18 6.61
C GLU A 198 -14.92 18.65 6.54
N PHE A 199 -15.84 17.98 7.23
CA PHE A 199 -17.24 18.42 7.33
C PHE A 199 -17.39 19.67 8.18
N GLU A 200 -16.65 19.83 9.27
CA GLU A 200 -16.66 21.06 10.07
C GLU A 200 -16.26 22.31 9.27
N ARG A 201 -15.36 22.16 8.30
CA ARG A 201 -14.99 23.25 7.38
C ARG A 201 -16.09 23.60 6.37
N SER A 202 -17.06 22.69 6.18
CA SER A 202 -18.09 22.77 5.15
C SER A 202 -19.46 23.12 5.72
N LEU A 203 -19.72 22.69 6.96
CA LEU A 203 -20.98 22.82 7.67
C LEU A 203 -20.82 23.87 8.78
N PRO A 204 -21.72 24.86 8.85
CA PRO A 204 -21.67 25.86 9.91
C PRO A 204 -22.15 25.27 11.24
N ARG A 205 -21.57 25.75 12.34
CA ARG A 205 -21.86 25.28 13.71
C ARG A 205 -23.13 25.87 14.35
N LYS A 206 -23.89 26.73 13.66
CA LYS A 206 -24.93 27.54 14.31
C LYS A 206 -26.23 26.78 14.55
N GLY A 207 -26.61 26.63 15.82
CA GLY A 207 -27.98 26.32 16.26
C GLY A 207 -28.34 24.84 16.38
N ALA A 208 -27.38 23.93 16.23
CA ALA A 208 -27.64 22.49 16.33
C ALA A 208 -27.47 21.98 17.76
N THR A 209 -28.42 21.17 18.23
CA THR A 209 -28.34 20.40 19.49
C THR A 209 -27.43 19.18 19.37
N ALA A 210 -27.11 18.75 18.14
CA ALA A 210 -26.21 17.65 17.79
C ALA A 210 -25.03 18.17 16.96
N ASP A 211 -23.89 17.46 16.98
CA ASP A 211 -22.72 17.77 16.15
C ASP A 211 -23.01 17.49 14.65
N PRO A 212 -23.18 18.53 13.80
CA PRO A 212 -23.55 18.35 12.39
C PRO A 212 -22.46 17.65 11.57
N ALA A 213 -21.19 17.83 11.93
CA ALA A 213 -20.07 17.25 11.21
C ALA A 213 -19.96 15.75 11.50
N ALA A 214 -20.12 15.36 12.78
CA ALA A 214 -20.24 13.96 13.16
C ALA A 214 -21.45 13.30 12.51
N LEU A 215 -22.62 13.96 12.52
CA LEU A 215 -23.81 13.45 11.86
C LEU A 215 -23.61 13.28 10.36
N ALA A 216 -22.95 14.22 9.68
CA ALA A 216 -22.62 14.10 8.26
C ALA A 216 -21.69 12.92 7.96
N ALA A 217 -20.68 12.68 8.81
CA ALA A 217 -19.82 11.51 8.69
C ALA A 217 -20.61 10.20 8.88
N ILE A 218 -21.48 10.13 9.89
CA ILE A 218 -22.34 8.98 10.17
C ILE A 218 -23.29 8.70 8.99
N VAL A 219 -24.02 9.72 8.54
CA VAL A 219 -25.01 9.57 7.45
C VAL A 219 -24.33 9.19 6.15
N SER A 220 -23.22 9.85 5.79
CA SER A 220 -22.52 9.55 4.54
C SER A 220 -21.89 8.15 4.55
N VAL A 221 -21.00 7.86 5.50
CA VAL A 221 -20.28 6.59 5.57
C VAL A 221 -21.24 5.44 5.90
N GLY A 222 -22.10 5.61 6.89
CA GLY A 222 -23.06 4.60 7.33
C GLY A 222 -24.06 4.21 6.25
N ALA A 223 -24.59 5.17 5.49
CA ALA A 223 -25.49 4.85 4.38
C ALA A 223 -24.82 4.00 3.31
N VAL A 224 -23.55 4.27 2.98
CA VAL A 224 -22.80 3.46 2.00
C VAL A 224 -22.51 2.06 2.54
N ILE A 225 -22.16 1.91 3.82
CA ILE A 225 -21.97 0.60 4.47
C ILE A 225 -23.25 -0.24 4.31
N LEU A 226 -24.38 0.30 4.74
CA LEU A 226 -25.67 -0.41 4.70
C LEU A 226 -26.13 -0.66 3.26
N ALA A 227 -25.94 0.31 2.35
CA ALA A 227 -26.34 0.15 0.96
C ALA A 227 -25.50 -0.91 0.23
N ARG A 228 -24.21 -1.06 0.55
CA ARG A 228 -23.36 -2.15 0.03
C ARG A 228 -23.78 -3.51 0.56
N ALA A 229 -24.13 -3.60 1.85
CA ALA A 229 -24.63 -4.84 2.44
C ALA A 229 -25.94 -5.33 1.80
N CYS A 230 -26.72 -4.42 1.19
CA CYS A 230 -27.96 -4.72 0.47
C CYS A 230 -27.82 -4.52 -1.06
N ALA A 231 -26.61 -4.67 -1.62
CA ALA A 231 -26.37 -4.42 -3.04
C ALA A 231 -27.19 -5.35 -3.97
N ASP A 232 -27.50 -6.57 -3.52
CA ASP A 232 -28.38 -7.54 -4.21
C ASP A 232 -29.86 -7.10 -4.25
N ARG A 233 -30.25 -6.09 -3.44
CA ARG A 233 -31.58 -5.48 -3.40
C ARG A 233 -31.53 -3.99 -3.76
N PRO A 234 -31.46 -3.64 -5.06
CA PRO A 234 -31.33 -2.25 -5.52
C PRO A 234 -32.40 -1.28 -5.00
N ALA A 235 -33.62 -1.78 -4.75
CA ALA A 235 -34.70 -0.97 -4.17
C ALA A 235 -34.38 -0.51 -2.74
N VAL A 236 -33.78 -1.39 -1.93
CA VAL A 236 -33.40 -1.12 -0.53
C VAL A 236 -32.17 -0.22 -0.49
N SER A 237 -31.09 -0.61 -1.16
CA SER A 237 -29.85 0.18 -1.21
C SER A 237 -30.07 1.58 -1.78
N GLY A 238 -30.85 1.68 -2.87
CA GLY A 238 -31.24 2.96 -3.45
C GLY A 238 -32.09 3.83 -2.52
N ARG A 239 -32.98 3.23 -1.70
CA ARG A 239 -33.77 3.97 -0.70
C ARG A 239 -32.86 4.56 0.38
N LEU A 240 -31.89 3.80 0.88
CA LEU A 240 -30.92 4.24 1.89
C LEU A 240 -30.07 5.41 1.38
N LEU A 241 -29.49 5.27 0.19
CA LEU A 241 -28.68 6.31 -0.44
C LEU A 241 -29.48 7.60 -0.69
N ARG A 242 -30.71 7.50 -1.22
CA ARG A 242 -31.59 8.67 -1.42
C ARG A 242 -31.97 9.34 -0.11
N ALA A 243 -32.23 8.57 0.95
CA ALA A 243 -32.54 9.13 2.26
C ALA A 243 -31.35 9.92 2.84
N ALA A 244 -30.14 9.33 2.77
CA ALA A 244 -28.91 9.99 3.18
C ALA A 244 -28.62 11.26 2.36
N GLY A 245 -28.79 11.21 1.04
CA GLY A 245 -28.62 12.36 0.16
C GLY A 245 -29.56 13.51 0.50
N ARG A 246 -30.83 13.23 0.81
CA ARG A 246 -31.80 14.25 1.24
C ARG A 246 -31.46 14.85 2.60
N ALA A 247 -31.06 14.02 3.57
CA ALA A 247 -30.62 14.52 4.87
C ALA A 247 -29.42 15.44 4.71
N MET A 248 -28.46 15.08 3.86
CA MET A 248 -27.30 15.92 3.59
C MET A 248 -27.62 17.20 2.82
N ALA A 249 -28.56 17.15 1.87
CA ALA A 249 -29.06 18.35 1.21
C ALA A 249 -29.62 19.34 2.24
N ALA A 250 -30.48 18.85 3.15
CA ALA A 250 -31.11 19.68 4.16
C ALA A 250 -30.09 20.34 5.10
N GLU A 251 -29.05 19.62 5.54
CA GLU A 251 -27.97 20.16 6.36
C GLU A 251 -27.14 21.23 5.63
N LEU A 252 -27.00 21.12 4.31
CA LEU A 252 -26.26 22.09 3.49
C LEU A 252 -27.11 23.29 3.06
N GLU A 253 -28.44 23.10 2.94
CA GLU A 253 -29.42 24.11 2.50
C GLU A 253 -30.04 24.91 3.64
N SER A 254 -30.10 24.38 4.87
CA SER A 254 -30.62 25.07 6.07
C SER A 254 -29.88 26.38 6.39
N ILE A 255 -28.83 26.70 5.65
CA ILE A 255 -28.04 27.92 5.74
C ILE A 255 -28.14 28.71 4.43
N LYS A 256 -29.36 29.16 4.11
CA LYS A 256 -29.57 30.23 3.13
C LYS A 256 -29.05 31.55 3.74
N PRO A 257 -28.27 32.38 3.03
CA PRO A 257 -27.91 33.69 3.54
C PRO A 257 -29.18 34.53 3.73
N PRO A 258 -29.20 35.52 4.66
CA PRO A 258 -30.32 36.46 4.72
C PRO A 258 -30.51 37.04 3.32
N SER A 259 -31.76 37.01 2.85
CA SER A 259 -32.16 37.66 1.61
C SER A 259 -31.60 39.09 1.61
N SER A 260 -30.86 39.43 0.56
CA SER A 260 -30.33 40.79 0.38
C SER A 260 -31.43 41.82 0.67
N PRO A 261 -31.16 42.89 1.44
CA PRO A 261 -32.21 43.81 1.85
C PRO A 261 -32.87 44.36 0.59
N ALA A 262 -34.21 44.32 0.57
CA ALA A 262 -35.03 44.89 -0.49
C ALA A 262 -34.45 46.24 -0.88
N ARG A 263 -34.11 46.41 -2.18
CA ARG A 263 -33.77 47.71 -2.74
C ARG A 263 -34.85 48.68 -2.28
N ARG A 264 -34.51 49.58 -1.34
CA ARG A 264 -35.35 50.73 -1.04
C ARG A 264 -35.48 51.48 -2.34
N ARG A 265 -36.69 51.49 -2.91
CA ARG A 265 -37.07 52.46 -3.93
C ARG A 265 -36.81 53.82 -3.29
N ARG A 266 -35.88 54.58 -3.88
CA ARG A 266 -35.79 56.01 -3.63
C ARG A 266 -36.96 56.62 -4.38
N ASP A 267 -37.93 57.12 -3.62
CA ASP A 267 -38.85 58.14 -4.07
C ASP A 267 -38.09 59.45 -4.28
#